data_AF-A0A8H5QEY2-F1
#
_entry.id   AF-A0A8H5QEY2-F1
#
_cell.length_a   1.000
_cell.length_b   1.000
_cell.length_c   1.000
_cell.angle_alpha   90.00
_cell.angle_beta   90.00
_cell.angle_gamma   90.00
#
_symmetry.space_group_name_H-M   'P 1'
#
loop_
_entity.id
_entity.type
_entity.pdbx_description
1 polymer ?
#
loop_
_entity_poly.entity_id
_entity_poly.type
_entity_poly.pdbx_seq_one_letter_code
_entity_poly.pdbx_strand_id
1 'polypeptide(L)'
;MDQRIENPKPAPLKIIICGGGIAGFAAALQLREEHDVLVLESSSYNEELGAAITLSINATRLLRRSFARAGFDKDLANYVEAEKFQELHWKDLSVLLEWRISAVTEKYGEPWWYFSRKDVHAELKRAALSEDGLGITPRLKTGAHVERVDLETGSVFLKSGESYKADLIIGADGIRSASGNSVFGKLETTPEGLSAHRCMIRTEELRKNPQTQILTDSAKVLMVIGPDRRIVVYPCSSWDWMNFVCIYPDTSDRRLQWSSEVEVQDMVDKFKDFHPSIVAALSMASNAGVWQLRQRVPLPTLVKDCYALRITRVMENTKKMAPRATDSKEFEFKSAQTYSDYHWGYKVAEEAVDLMRANGLALKILNDATGEVGFD
;
A
#
# COMPACT_ATOMS: atom_id res chain seq x y z
N MET A 1 4.45 46.47 23.94
CA MET A 1 4.00 46.13 22.57
C MET A 1 5.09 45.28 21.97
N ASP A 2 4.93 43.96 22.04
CA ASP A 2 5.88 43.00 21.48
C ASP A 2 5.61 42.88 19.98
N GLN A 3 6.45 43.52 19.16
CA GLN A 3 6.43 43.32 17.72
C GLN A 3 7.07 41.96 17.43
N ARG A 4 6.23 40.93 17.26
CA ARG A 4 6.67 39.67 16.65
C ARG A 4 7.16 40.00 15.24
N ILE A 5 8.46 39.86 15.03
CA ILE A 5 9.08 39.88 13.71
C ILE A 5 8.49 38.68 12.94
N GLU A 6 7.55 38.94 12.03
CA GLU A 6 7.10 37.94 11.08
C GLU A 6 8.27 37.68 10.12
N ASN A 7 8.95 36.55 10.30
CA ASN A 7 9.90 36.07 9.31
C ASN A 7 9.15 35.85 7.98
N PRO A 8 9.61 36.44 6.85
CA PRO A 8 8.96 36.26 5.57
C PRO A 8 8.93 34.77 5.21
N LYS A 9 7.76 34.28 4.78
CA LYS A 9 7.58 32.89 4.35
C LYS A 9 8.55 32.60 3.21
N PRO A 10 9.38 31.54 3.29
CA PRO A 10 10.35 31.23 2.23
C PRO A 10 9.64 31.00 0.89
N ALA A 11 10.32 31.33 -0.21
CA ALA A 11 9.77 31.19 -1.55
C ALA A 11 9.37 29.72 -1.84
N PRO A 12 8.27 29.48 -2.59
CA PRO A 12 7.87 28.13 -2.99
C PRO A 12 8.99 27.40 -3.73
N LEU A 13 9.29 26.17 -3.30
CA LEU A 13 10.21 25.28 -4.01
C LEU A 13 9.55 24.74 -5.28
N LYS A 14 10.35 24.51 -6.32
CA LYS A 14 9.96 23.73 -7.50
C LYS A 14 10.20 22.25 -7.23
N ILE A 15 9.13 21.46 -7.18
CA ILE A 15 9.18 20.04 -6.86
C ILE A 15 8.72 19.21 -8.06
N ILE A 16 9.51 18.22 -8.44
CA ILE A 16 9.12 17.21 -9.43
C ILE A 16 8.83 15.89 -8.73
N ILE A 17 7.69 15.28 -9.04
CA ILE A 17 7.32 13.95 -8.59
C ILE A 17 7.33 13.01 -9.79
N CYS A 18 8.22 12.00 -9.77
CA CYS A 18 8.31 10.96 -10.78
C CYS A 18 7.33 9.83 -10.44
N GLY A 19 6.15 9.81 -11.05
CA GLY A 19 5.11 8.79 -10.88
C GLY A 19 3.81 9.36 -10.32
N GLY A 20 2.72 9.20 -11.07
CA GLY A 20 1.35 9.60 -10.72
C GLY A 20 0.54 8.44 -10.13
N GLY A 21 1.13 7.66 -9.22
CA GLY A 21 0.41 6.65 -8.43
C GLY A 21 -0.15 7.23 -7.12
N ILE A 22 -0.66 6.37 -6.24
CA ILE A 22 -1.17 6.74 -4.90
C ILE A 22 -0.15 7.59 -4.12
N ALA A 23 1.09 7.13 -4.04
CA ALA A 23 2.15 7.85 -3.31
C ALA A 23 2.49 9.21 -3.97
N GLY A 24 2.44 9.30 -5.30
CA GLY A 24 2.72 10.52 -6.03
C GLY A 24 1.64 11.58 -5.83
N PHE A 25 0.36 11.21 -5.95
CA PHE A 25 -0.74 12.14 -5.71
C PHE A 25 -0.91 12.49 -4.22
N ALA A 26 -0.63 11.56 -3.31
CA ALA A 26 -0.55 11.87 -1.88
C ALA A 26 0.56 12.91 -1.58
N ALA A 27 1.72 12.80 -2.24
CA ALA A 27 2.78 13.79 -2.12
C ALA A 27 2.35 15.14 -2.68
N ALA A 28 1.78 15.15 -3.89
CA ALA A 28 1.33 16.36 -4.56
C ALA A 28 0.28 17.10 -3.73
N LEU A 29 -0.70 16.38 -3.18
CA LEU A 29 -1.77 16.92 -2.33
C LEU A 29 -1.24 17.63 -1.08
N GLN A 30 -0.16 17.12 -0.48
CA GLN A 30 0.42 17.73 0.72
C GLN A 30 1.37 18.89 0.39
N LEU A 31 2.15 18.76 -0.68
CA LEU A 31 3.19 19.72 -1.03
C LEU A 31 2.61 20.96 -1.72
N ARG A 32 1.46 20.82 -2.40
CA ARG A 32 0.81 21.93 -3.11
C ARG A 32 0.44 23.11 -2.22
N GLU A 33 0.27 22.91 -0.92
CA GLU A 33 -0.07 23.99 0.01
C GLU A 33 0.98 25.11 0.03
N GLU A 34 2.25 24.78 -0.23
CA GLU A 34 3.36 25.74 -0.10
C GLU A 34 4.35 25.73 -1.28
N HIS A 35 4.20 24.82 -2.25
CA HIS A 35 5.21 24.55 -3.28
C HIS A 35 4.62 24.41 -4.69
N ASP A 36 5.43 24.69 -5.71
CA ASP A 36 5.08 24.46 -7.11
C ASP A 36 5.40 23.01 -7.49
N VAL A 37 4.38 22.21 -7.80
CA VAL A 37 4.51 20.77 -7.99
C VAL A 37 4.23 20.37 -9.44
N LEU A 38 5.14 19.60 -10.03
CA LEU A 38 4.97 18.92 -11.32
C LEU A 38 5.00 17.40 -11.13
N VAL A 39 3.91 16.72 -11.46
CA VAL A 39 3.83 15.25 -11.49
C VAL A 39 4.09 14.76 -12.91
N LEU A 40 5.08 13.88 -13.06
CA LEU A 40 5.44 13.23 -14.32
C LEU A 40 4.96 11.78 -14.27
N GLU A 41 4.00 11.42 -15.13
CA GLU A 41 3.47 10.06 -15.23
C GLU A 41 3.72 9.47 -16.61
N SER A 42 4.21 8.24 -16.65
CA SER A 42 4.46 7.47 -17.87
C SER A 42 3.21 7.08 -18.65
N SER A 43 2.12 6.70 -17.99
CA SER A 43 0.86 6.32 -18.62
C SER A 43 0.13 7.53 -19.19
N SER A 44 -0.31 7.44 -20.44
CA SER A 44 -1.11 8.49 -21.11
C SER A 44 -2.48 8.68 -20.45
N TYR A 45 -3.10 7.59 -19.98
CA TYR A 45 -4.42 7.60 -19.35
C TYR A 45 -4.35 7.82 -17.83
N ASN A 46 -3.25 7.39 -17.19
CA ASN A 46 -3.06 7.45 -15.73
C ASN A 46 -4.29 6.89 -14.98
N GLU A 47 -4.68 5.68 -15.36
CA GLU A 47 -5.73 4.90 -14.71
C GLU A 47 -5.12 3.70 -14.00
N GLU A 48 -5.66 3.36 -12.83
CA GLU A 48 -5.26 2.18 -12.06
C GLU A 48 -6.20 1.00 -12.37
N LEU A 49 -5.62 -0.18 -12.52
CA LEU A 49 -6.34 -1.42 -12.79
C LEU A 49 -6.34 -2.35 -11.57
N GLY A 50 -7.52 -2.90 -11.26
CA GLY A 50 -7.68 -4.30 -10.85
C GLY A 50 -7.08 -4.77 -9.52
N ALA A 51 -6.99 -3.94 -8.49
CA ALA A 51 -6.60 -4.41 -7.16
C ALA A 51 -7.33 -3.64 -6.07
N ALA A 52 -7.67 -4.31 -4.96
CA ALA A 52 -7.99 -3.62 -3.73
C ALA A 52 -6.75 -3.45 -2.87
N ILE A 53 -6.79 -2.48 -1.97
CA ILE A 53 -5.77 -2.24 -0.96
C ILE A 53 -6.43 -2.05 0.40
N THR A 54 -5.69 -2.36 1.45
CA THR A 54 -6.06 -1.99 2.80
C THR A 54 -5.15 -0.87 3.27
N LEU A 55 -5.71 0.14 3.92
CA LEU A 55 -4.94 1.20 4.55
C LEU A 55 -5.12 1.06 6.05
N SER A 56 -4.05 0.63 6.72
CA SER A 56 -4.04 0.50 8.17
C SER A 56 -4.12 1.87 8.85
N ILE A 57 -4.40 1.84 10.15
CA ILE A 57 -4.69 2.97 11.06
C ILE A 57 -3.77 4.18 10.86
N ASN A 58 -2.47 3.96 10.63
CA ASN A 58 -1.49 5.02 10.39
C ASN A 58 -1.78 5.80 9.09
N ALA A 59 -2.15 5.12 8.01
CA ALA A 59 -2.52 5.76 6.75
C ALA A 59 -3.91 6.41 6.85
N THR A 60 -4.88 5.74 7.47
CA THR A 60 -6.22 6.30 7.70
C THR A 60 -6.18 7.61 8.48
N ARG A 61 -5.29 7.72 9.46
CA ARG A 61 -5.09 8.97 10.21
C ARG A 61 -4.67 10.14 9.33
N LEU A 62 -3.78 9.91 8.35
CA LEU A 62 -3.37 10.94 7.40
C LEU A 62 -4.53 11.33 6.49
N LEU A 63 -5.29 10.33 6.01
CA LEU A 63 -6.48 10.55 5.19
C LEU A 63 -7.53 11.41 5.91
N ARG A 64 -7.88 11.06 7.15
CA ARG A 64 -8.91 11.73 7.96
C ARG A 64 -8.54 13.14 8.43
N ARG A 65 -7.25 13.43 8.49
CA ARG A 65 -6.75 14.69 9.06
C ARG A 65 -6.18 15.56 7.96
N SER A 66 -4.91 15.34 7.63
CA SER A 66 -4.18 16.19 6.70
C SER A 66 -4.80 16.19 5.32
N PHE A 67 -5.15 15.02 4.78
CA PHE A 67 -5.63 14.96 3.40
C PHE A 67 -7.08 15.39 3.29
N ALA A 68 -7.93 15.07 4.29
CA ALA A 68 -9.29 15.58 4.36
C ALA A 68 -9.31 17.12 4.39
N ARG A 69 -8.43 17.75 5.19
CA ARG A 69 -8.26 19.21 5.16
C ARG A 69 -7.82 19.71 3.78
N ALA A 70 -6.98 18.95 3.09
CA ALA A 70 -6.50 19.28 1.75
C ALA A 70 -7.51 18.93 0.63
N GLY A 71 -8.68 18.37 0.96
CA GLY A 71 -9.78 18.11 0.03
C GLY A 71 -9.99 16.65 -0.38
N PHE A 72 -9.31 15.69 0.23
CA PHE A 72 -9.60 14.26 0.07
C PHE A 72 -10.91 13.87 0.75
N ASP A 73 -11.75 13.12 0.05
CA ASP A 73 -13.04 12.64 0.53
C ASP A 73 -13.10 11.10 0.48
N LYS A 74 -13.18 10.48 1.66
CA LYS A 74 -13.28 9.02 1.79
C LYS A 74 -14.52 8.43 1.11
N ASP A 75 -15.61 9.19 1.05
CA ASP A 75 -16.89 8.74 0.51
C ASP A 75 -16.80 8.73 -1.03
N LEU A 76 -16.14 9.72 -1.63
CA LEU A 76 -15.78 9.69 -3.06
C LEU A 76 -14.77 8.58 -3.41
N ALA A 77 -13.91 8.20 -2.46
CA ALA A 77 -13.03 7.04 -2.58
C ALA A 77 -13.72 5.69 -2.30
N ASN A 78 -15.05 5.66 -2.10
CA ASN A 78 -15.84 4.44 -1.89
C ASN A 78 -15.24 3.51 -0.81
N TYR A 79 -14.80 4.10 0.30
CA TYR A 79 -14.23 3.34 1.42
C TYR A 79 -15.22 2.32 1.99
N VAL A 80 -14.70 1.23 2.54
CA VAL A 80 -15.44 0.34 3.45
C VAL A 80 -14.75 0.36 4.79
N GLU A 81 -15.49 0.61 5.86
CA GLU A 81 -14.96 0.57 7.22
C GLU A 81 -14.91 -0.87 7.74
N ALA A 82 -13.76 -1.25 8.29
CA ALA A 82 -13.50 -2.57 8.83
C ALA A 82 -14.25 -2.78 10.15
N GLU A 83 -14.96 -3.89 10.29
CA GLU A 83 -15.69 -4.30 11.49
C GLU A 83 -14.93 -5.36 12.30
N LYS A 84 -14.33 -6.34 11.62
CA LYS A 84 -13.59 -7.43 12.27
C LYS A 84 -12.41 -7.92 11.44
N PHE A 85 -11.50 -8.63 12.12
CA PHE A 85 -10.49 -9.45 11.48
C PHE A 85 -10.78 -10.90 11.84
N GLN A 86 -10.63 -11.81 10.88
CA GLN A 86 -10.95 -13.22 11.07
C GLN A 86 -9.97 -14.10 10.31
N GLU A 87 -9.42 -15.10 10.99
CA GLU A 87 -8.70 -16.22 10.36
C GLU A 87 -9.56 -17.48 10.45
N LEU A 88 -9.71 -18.15 9.30
CA LEU A 88 -10.42 -19.41 9.16
C LEU A 88 -9.47 -20.50 8.70
N HIS A 89 -9.66 -21.70 9.23
CA HIS A 89 -8.96 -22.87 8.75
C HIS A 89 -9.43 -23.24 7.34
N TRP A 90 -8.48 -23.49 6.43
CA TRP A 90 -8.75 -23.68 4.99
C TRP A 90 -9.71 -24.81 4.63
N LYS A 91 -9.78 -25.87 5.44
CA LYS A 91 -10.50 -27.10 5.09
C LYS A 91 -11.95 -27.12 5.54
N ASP A 92 -12.24 -26.59 6.72
CA ASP A 92 -13.55 -26.64 7.37
C ASP A 92 -14.11 -25.26 7.75
N LEU A 93 -13.36 -24.19 7.46
CA LEU A 93 -13.69 -22.80 7.81
C LEU A 93 -13.94 -22.59 9.31
N SER A 94 -13.40 -23.44 10.17
CA SER A 94 -13.41 -23.20 11.62
C SER A 94 -12.63 -21.93 11.95
N VAL A 95 -13.13 -21.17 12.92
CA VAL A 95 -12.49 -19.91 13.34
C VAL A 95 -11.22 -20.23 14.11
N LEU A 96 -10.08 -19.78 13.60
CA LEU A 96 -8.78 -19.89 14.25
C LEU A 96 -8.50 -18.67 15.14
N LEU A 97 -8.82 -17.48 14.63
CA LEU A 97 -8.66 -16.20 15.32
C LEU A 97 -9.77 -15.26 14.89
N GLU A 98 -10.32 -14.51 15.86
CA GLU A 98 -11.26 -13.43 15.57
C GLU A 98 -11.08 -12.30 16.58
N TRP A 99 -11.12 -11.06 16.10
CA TRP A 99 -11.20 -9.89 16.95
C TRP A 99 -11.93 -8.74 16.23
N ARG A 100 -12.60 -7.90 17.02
CA ARG A 100 -13.32 -6.73 16.52
C ARG A 100 -12.38 -5.57 16.28
N ILE A 101 -12.53 -4.90 15.14
CA ILE A 101 -11.76 -3.70 14.81
C ILE A 101 -12.07 -2.57 15.80
N SER A 102 -13.28 -2.54 16.38
CA SER A 102 -13.64 -1.56 17.41
C SER A 102 -12.66 -1.53 18.58
N ALA A 103 -12.15 -2.69 19.04
CA ALA A 103 -11.17 -2.74 20.14
C ALA A 103 -9.84 -2.06 19.76
N VAL A 104 -9.49 -2.13 18.48
CA VAL A 104 -8.31 -1.47 17.92
C VAL A 104 -8.57 0.03 17.72
N THR A 105 -9.75 0.40 17.23
CA THR A 105 -10.16 1.81 17.10
C THR A 105 -10.29 2.52 18.44
N GLU A 106 -10.83 1.88 19.47
CA GLU A 106 -10.89 2.41 20.84
C GLU A 106 -9.48 2.67 21.41
N LYS A 107 -8.54 1.76 21.14
CA LYS A 107 -7.16 1.89 21.62
C LYS A 107 -6.36 2.94 20.85
N TYR A 108 -6.56 3.07 19.54
CA TYR A 108 -5.70 3.89 18.66
C TYR A 108 -6.37 5.12 18.05
N GLY A 109 -7.66 5.29 18.29
CA GLY A 109 -8.46 6.46 17.89
C GLY A 109 -8.73 6.59 16.39
N GLU A 110 -8.42 5.58 15.58
CA GLU A 110 -8.66 5.64 14.13
C GLU A 110 -9.25 4.32 13.60
N PRO A 111 -10.16 4.40 12.62
CA PRO A 111 -10.70 3.22 11.96
C PRO A 111 -9.70 2.59 10.99
N TRP A 112 -9.98 1.37 10.57
CA TRP A 112 -9.31 0.72 9.45
C TRP A 112 -10.25 0.74 8.25
N TRP A 113 -9.75 1.21 7.11
CA TRP A 113 -10.51 1.28 5.87
C TRP A 113 -9.94 0.37 4.77
N TYR A 114 -10.86 -0.16 3.97
CA TYR A 114 -10.57 -0.87 2.74
C TYR A 114 -10.96 0.00 1.54
N PHE A 115 -10.16 -0.09 0.49
CA PHE A 115 -10.35 0.67 -0.73
C PHE A 115 -10.13 -0.21 -1.94
N SER A 116 -10.75 0.11 -3.08
CA SER A 116 -10.13 -0.28 -4.33
C SER A 116 -8.96 0.66 -4.60
N ARG A 117 -7.88 0.13 -5.18
CA ARG A 117 -6.72 0.95 -5.56
C ARG A 117 -7.12 2.05 -6.55
N LYS A 118 -8.08 1.75 -7.42
CA LYS A 118 -8.65 2.68 -8.39
C LYS A 118 -9.35 3.85 -7.70
N ASP A 119 -10.22 3.57 -6.73
CA ASP A 119 -11.03 4.63 -6.10
C ASP A 119 -10.15 5.58 -5.28
N VAL A 120 -9.24 5.05 -4.46
CA VAL A 120 -8.34 5.91 -3.68
C VAL A 120 -7.39 6.71 -4.57
N HIS A 121 -6.96 6.14 -5.69
CA HIS A 121 -6.10 6.83 -6.66
C HIS A 121 -6.85 7.96 -7.35
N ALA A 122 -8.05 7.68 -7.85
CA ALA A 122 -8.90 8.66 -8.51
C ALA A 122 -9.23 9.83 -7.58
N GLU A 123 -9.55 9.53 -6.32
CA GLU A 123 -9.86 10.55 -5.33
C GLU A 123 -8.63 11.37 -4.93
N LEU A 124 -7.48 10.73 -4.69
CA LEU A 124 -6.22 11.45 -4.43
C LEU A 124 -5.82 12.34 -5.61
N LYS A 125 -6.00 11.86 -6.85
CA LYS A 125 -5.75 12.62 -8.07
C LYS A 125 -6.69 13.83 -8.16
N ARG A 126 -7.99 13.62 -7.93
CA ARG A 126 -9.00 14.70 -7.92
C ARG A 126 -8.65 15.75 -6.89
N ALA A 127 -8.42 15.36 -5.63
CA ALA A 127 -8.07 16.27 -4.56
C ALA A 127 -6.75 17.00 -4.86
N ALA A 128 -5.73 16.27 -5.30
CA ALA A 128 -4.42 16.84 -5.60
C ALA A 128 -4.46 17.87 -6.74
N LEU A 129 -5.34 17.71 -7.74
CA LEU A 129 -5.41 18.57 -8.92
C LEU A 129 -6.59 19.57 -8.91
N SER A 130 -7.37 19.62 -7.84
CA SER A 130 -8.51 20.55 -7.73
C SER A 130 -8.04 22.00 -7.72
N GLU A 131 -8.66 22.86 -8.54
CA GLU A 131 -8.37 24.30 -8.58
C GLU A 131 -8.83 25.02 -7.29
N ASP A 132 -9.89 24.52 -6.65
CA ASP A 132 -10.43 25.05 -5.40
C ASP A 132 -9.70 24.53 -4.15
N GLY A 133 -8.70 23.67 -4.33
CA GLY A 133 -7.89 23.10 -3.25
C GLY A 133 -6.90 24.10 -2.65
N LEU A 134 -6.40 23.80 -1.45
CA LEU A 134 -5.42 24.66 -0.78
C LEU A 134 -4.10 24.77 -1.57
N GLY A 135 -3.57 25.99 -1.68
CA GLY A 135 -2.27 26.27 -2.29
C GLY A 135 -2.26 26.26 -3.82
N ILE A 136 -1.12 25.90 -4.42
CA ILE A 136 -0.85 25.99 -5.85
C ILE A 136 -1.25 24.70 -6.55
N THR A 137 -2.20 24.74 -7.48
CA THR A 137 -2.63 23.55 -8.23
C THR A 137 -1.44 22.88 -8.96
N PRO A 138 -1.10 21.62 -8.62
CA PRO A 138 -0.06 20.86 -9.30
C PRO A 138 -0.34 20.69 -10.79
N ARG A 139 0.72 20.65 -11.58
CA ARG A 139 0.65 20.26 -12.99
C ARG A 139 0.86 18.75 -13.12
N LEU A 140 0.05 18.09 -13.95
CA LEU A 140 0.23 16.68 -14.32
C LEU A 140 0.64 16.59 -15.80
N LYS A 141 1.76 15.94 -16.08
CA LYS A 141 2.17 15.57 -17.44
C LYS A 141 2.12 14.05 -17.59
N THR A 142 1.18 13.56 -18.39
CA THR A 142 1.07 12.14 -18.78
C THR A 142 1.94 11.84 -20.01
N GLY A 143 2.21 10.56 -20.29
CA GLY A 143 3.16 10.16 -21.33
C GLY A 143 4.62 10.54 -21.03
N ALA A 144 4.91 10.99 -19.80
CA ALA A 144 6.22 11.46 -19.36
C ALA A 144 7.06 10.30 -18.82
N HIS A 145 7.74 9.59 -19.72
CA HIS A 145 8.64 8.50 -19.36
C HIS A 145 9.97 9.04 -18.82
N VAL A 146 10.12 9.10 -17.50
CA VAL A 146 11.38 9.44 -16.84
C VAL A 146 12.45 8.41 -17.21
N GLU A 147 13.57 8.89 -17.73
CA GLU A 147 14.72 8.08 -18.11
C GLU A 147 15.86 8.21 -17.11
N ARG A 148 16.20 9.45 -16.73
CA ARG A 148 17.37 9.75 -15.89
C ARG A 148 17.10 10.91 -14.93
N VAL A 149 17.70 10.83 -13.74
CA VAL A 149 17.83 11.94 -12.80
C VAL A 149 19.30 12.34 -12.68
N ASP A 150 19.55 13.64 -12.67
CA ASP A 150 20.88 14.25 -12.54
C ASP A 150 20.94 15.08 -11.26
N LEU A 151 21.70 14.60 -10.28
CA LEU A 151 21.77 15.22 -8.95
C LEU A 151 22.61 16.51 -8.94
N GLU A 152 23.62 16.61 -9.79
CA GLU A 152 24.49 17.79 -9.84
C GLU A 152 23.73 19.01 -10.34
N THR A 153 22.85 18.80 -11.33
CA THR A 153 22.05 19.87 -11.93
C THR A 153 20.64 19.99 -11.34
N GLY A 154 20.17 18.99 -10.58
CA GLY A 154 18.80 18.91 -10.08
C GLY A 154 17.77 18.71 -11.20
N SER A 155 18.10 17.88 -12.20
CA SER A 155 17.29 17.74 -13.43
C SER A 155 16.72 16.34 -13.63
N VAL A 156 15.51 16.27 -14.20
CA VAL A 156 14.85 15.04 -14.65
C VAL A 156 14.78 15.04 -16.18
N PHE A 157 15.24 13.97 -16.80
CA PHE A 157 15.25 13.77 -18.25
C PHE A 157 14.20 12.74 -18.65
N LEU A 158 13.41 13.07 -19.67
CA LEU A 158 12.41 12.18 -20.26
C LEU A 158 12.95 11.49 -21.51
N LYS A 159 12.42 10.31 -21.83
CA LYS A 159 12.71 9.62 -23.10
C LYS A 159 12.34 10.42 -24.35
N SER A 160 11.46 11.42 -24.23
CA SER A 160 11.12 12.32 -25.33
C SER A 160 12.25 13.31 -25.67
N GLY A 161 13.28 13.42 -24.82
CA GLY A 161 14.33 14.44 -24.91
C GLY A 161 14.03 15.71 -24.11
N GLU A 162 12.81 15.86 -23.57
CA GLU A 162 12.47 16.96 -22.65
C GLU A 162 13.20 16.81 -21.31
N SER A 163 13.52 17.95 -20.69
CA SER A 163 14.12 17.98 -19.35
C SER A 163 13.48 19.05 -18.46
N TYR A 164 13.50 18.81 -17.16
CA TYR A 164 12.92 19.69 -16.15
C TYR A 164 13.88 19.83 -14.98
N LYS A 165 14.05 21.07 -14.48
CA LYS A 165 14.88 21.38 -13.31
C LYS A 165 14.01 21.59 -12.07
N ALA A 166 14.45 21.10 -10.92
CA ALA A 166 13.75 21.21 -9.64
C ALA A 166 14.70 21.46 -8.48
N ASP A 167 14.16 22.02 -7.39
CA ASP A 167 14.84 22.14 -6.10
C ASP A 167 14.74 20.82 -5.31
N LEU A 168 13.68 20.04 -5.56
CA LEU A 168 13.46 18.71 -4.98
C LEU A 168 12.83 17.75 -6.00
N ILE A 169 13.32 16.52 -6.05
CA ILE A 169 12.83 15.44 -6.89
C ILE A 169 12.36 14.29 -6.01
N ILE A 170 11.12 13.83 -6.20
CA ILE A 170 10.53 12.74 -5.43
C ILE A 170 10.31 11.53 -6.36
N GLY A 171 10.97 10.41 -6.05
CA GLY A 171 10.73 9.14 -6.72
C GLY A 171 9.48 8.44 -6.20
N ALA A 172 8.43 8.37 -7.01
CA ALA A 172 7.15 7.70 -6.73
C ALA A 172 6.74 6.72 -7.85
N ASP A 173 7.69 6.23 -8.63
CA ASP A 173 7.56 5.42 -9.86
C ASP A 173 7.62 3.90 -9.61
N GLY A 174 7.26 3.48 -8.40
CA GLY A 174 6.98 2.08 -8.06
C GLY A 174 8.19 1.14 -8.02
N ILE A 175 7.96 -0.17 -8.16
CA ILE A 175 9.02 -1.18 -8.04
C ILE A 175 10.03 -1.13 -9.20
N ARG A 176 9.62 -0.64 -10.37
CA ARG A 176 10.47 -0.50 -11.57
C ARG A 176 11.10 0.88 -11.69
N SER A 177 11.25 1.58 -10.57
CA SER A 177 11.69 2.97 -10.46
C SER A 177 12.90 3.31 -11.34
N ALA A 178 12.67 4.04 -12.43
CA ALA A 178 13.74 4.54 -13.30
C ALA A 178 14.49 5.69 -12.62
N SER A 179 13.77 6.55 -11.90
CA SER A 179 14.36 7.64 -11.14
C SER A 179 15.25 7.12 -10.00
N GLY A 180 14.79 6.12 -9.24
CA GLY A 180 15.55 5.50 -8.18
C GLY A 180 16.76 4.73 -8.71
N ASN A 181 16.62 4.03 -9.85
CA ASN A 181 17.74 3.36 -10.51
C ASN A 181 18.83 4.33 -10.95
N SER A 182 18.46 5.54 -11.36
CA SER A 182 19.42 6.58 -11.77
C SER A 182 20.24 7.11 -10.59
N VAL A 183 19.64 7.18 -9.40
CA VAL A 183 20.23 7.79 -8.20
C VAL A 183 21.04 6.79 -7.37
N PHE A 184 20.51 5.58 -7.20
CA PHE A 184 21.05 4.56 -6.31
C PHE A 184 21.68 3.37 -7.05
N GLY A 185 21.74 3.41 -8.38
CA GLY A 185 22.12 2.27 -9.19
C GLY A 185 21.00 1.24 -9.29
N LYS A 186 21.30 0.07 -9.85
CA LYS A 186 20.29 -0.96 -10.16
C LYS A 186 19.62 -1.47 -8.88
N LEU A 187 18.36 -1.06 -8.67
CA LEU A 187 17.53 -1.46 -7.55
C LEU A 187 16.93 -2.86 -7.80
N GLU A 188 17.75 -3.88 -7.64
CA GLU A 188 17.34 -5.27 -7.87
C GLU A 188 16.25 -5.74 -6.91
N THR A 189 15.56 -6.81 -7.31
CA THR A 189 14.56 -7.49 -6.49
C THR A 189 14.78 -8.99 -6.54
N THR A 190 14.63 -9.64 -5.40
CA THR A 190 14.75 -11.09 -5.24
C THR A 190 13.35 -11.72 -5.11
N PRO A 191 13.07 -12.84 -5.77
CA PRO A 191 11.81 -13.55 -5.59
C PRO A 191 11.75 -14.23 -4.21
N GLU A 192 10.56 -14.25 -3.62
CA GLU A 192 10.31 -14.86 -2.29
C GLU A 192 9.93 -16.36 -2.37
N GLY A 193 9.92 -16.95 -3.58
CA GLY A 193 9.37 -18.29 -3.80
C GLY A 193 7.85 -18.36 -3.66
N LEU A 194 7.17 -17.21 -3.70
CA LEU A 194 5.72 -17.09 -3.60
C LEU A 194 5.18 -16.28 -4.78
N SER A 195 4.03 -16.69 -5.29
CA SER A 195 3.20 -15.88 -6.18
C SER A 195 1.80 -15.73 -5.60
N ALA A 196 1.07 -14.76 -6.11
CA ALA A 196 -0.30 -14.55 -5.72
C ALA A 196 -1.19 -14.29 -6.93
N HIS A 197 -2.32 -14.98 -6.95
CA HIS A 197 -3.43 -14.64 -7.84
C HIS A 197 -4.29 -13.56 -7.19
N ARG A 198 -4.74 -12.59 -7.99
CA ARG A 198 -5.77 -11.63 -7.59
C ARG A 198 -6.96 -11.75 -8.50
N CYS A 199 -8.13 -11.66 -7.90
CA CYS A 199 -9.36 -11.36 -8.61
C CYS A 199 -10.25 -10.48 -7.73
N MET A 200 -11.23 -9.86 -8.35
CA MET A 200 -12.33 -9.20 -7.66
C MET A 200 -13.63 -9.80 -8.17
N ILE A 201 -14.52 -10.11 -7.25
CA ILE A 201 -15.81 -10.74 -7.55
C ILE A 201 -16.91 -9.80 -7.05
N ARG A 202 -17.98 -9.64 -7.85
CA ARG A 202 -19.12 -8.82 -7.46
C ARG A 202 -19.70 -9.38 -6.16
N THR A 203 -19.80 -8.53 -5.14
CA THR A 203 -20.33 -8.93 -3.83
C THR A 203 -21.76 -9.47 -3.95
N GLU A 204 -22.56 -8.87 -4.83
CA GLU A 204 -23.93 -9.32 -5.10
C GLU A 204 -23.98 -10.79 -5.54
N GLU A 205 -23.08 -11.22 -6.43
CA GLU A 205 -23.03 -12.60 -6.90
C GLU A 205 -22.65 -13.56 -5.78
N LEU A 206 -21.66 -13.20 -4.95
CA LEU A 206 -21.31 -13.98 -3.75
C LEU A 206 -22.48 -14.08 -2.77
N ARG A 207 -23.24 -12.99 -2.59
CA ARG A 207 -24.43 -12.99 -1.72
C ARG A 207 -25.58 -13.83 -2.27
N LYS A 208 -25.71 -13.98 -3.58
CA LYS A 208 -26.77 -14.83 -4.19
C LYS A 208 -26.49 -16.33 -4.01
N ASN A 209 -25.23 -16.74 -3.84
CA ASN A 209 -24.86 -18.14 -3.66
C ASN A 209 -24.77 -18.51 -2.16
N PRO A 210 -25.64 -19.39 -1.63
CA PRO A 210 -25.62 -19.79 -0.23
C PRO A 210 -24.27 -20.37 0.24
N GLN A 211 -23.48 -20.97 -0.66
CA GLN A 211 -22.17 -21.53 -0.32
C GLN A 211 -21.14 -20.44 -0.02
N THR A 212 -21.24 -19.25 -0.61
CA THR A 212 -20.20 -18.21 -0.54
C THR A 212 -20.61 -17.01 0.32
N GLN A 213 -21.88 -16.93 0.74
CA GLN A 213 -22.40 -15.89 1.63
C GLN A 213 -21.57 -15.67 2.91
N ILE A 214 -20.97 -16.73 3.47
CA ILE A 214 -20.11 -16.67 4.67
C ILE A 214 -18.90 -15.73 4.52
N LEU A 215 -18.49 -15.46 3.28
CA LEU A 215 -17.38 -14.55 2.94
C LEU A 215 -17.79 -13.07 2.99
N THR A 216 -19.09 -12.79 3.09
CA THR A 216 -19.70 -11.45 2.93
C THR A 216 -20.58 -11.02 4.11
N ASP A 217 -20.52 -11.75 5.23
CA ASP A 217 -21.36 -11.58 6.43
C ASP A 217 -21.13 -10.25 7.18
N SER A 218 -19.97 -9.63 7.00
CA SER A 218 -19.51 -8.41 7.70
C SER A 218 -18.30 -7.83 7.00
N ALA A 219 -17.99 -6.55 7.23
CA ALA A 219 -16.81 -5.92 6.65
C ALA A 219 -15.55 -6.43 7.37
N LYS A 220 -14.97 -7.50 6.87
CA LYS A 220 -13.82 -8.16 7.50
C LYS A 220 -12.65 -8.30 6.56
N VAL A 221 -11.44 -8.22 7.13
CA VAL A 221 -10.30 -8.93 6.53
C VAL A 221 -10.44 -10.37 6.97
N LEU A 222 -10.81 -11.22 6.02
CA LEU A 222 -10.89 -12.65 6.18
C LEU A 222 -9.61 -13.27 5.61
N MET A 223 -8.91 -14.02 6.44
CA MET A 223 -7.78 -14.84 6.01
C MET A 223 -8.15 -16.32 6.10
N VAL A 224 -8.04 -17.03 4.99
CA VAL A 224 -8.21 -18.48 4.94
C VAL A 224 -6.82 -19.10 4.95
N ILE A 225 -6.49 -19.80 6.02
CA ILE A 225 -5.12 -20.26 6.33
C ILE A 225 -4.98 -21.75 6.02
N GLY A 226 -4.17 -22.05 5.00
CA GLY A 226 -3.73 -23.40 4.65
C GLY A 226 -2.28 -23.66 5.10
N PRO A 227 -1.79 -24.90 4.92
CA PRO A 227 -0.45 -25.30 5.37
C PRO A 227 0.68 -24.57 4.62
N ASP A 228 0.50 -24.34 3.32
CA ASP A 228 1.47 -23.71 2.41
C ASP A 228 0.87 -22.56 1.58
N ARG A 229 -0.45 -22.38 1.67
CA ARG A 229 -1.26 -21.45 0.87
C ARG A 229 -2.17 -20.66 1.77
N ARG A 230 -2.57 -19.47 1.34
CA ARG A 230 -3.56 -18.66 2.05
C ARG A 230 -4.35 -17.77 1.10
N ILE A 231 -5.53 -17.36 1.53
CA ILE A 231 -6.36 -16.43 0.79
C ILE A 231 -6.71 -15.25 1.70
N VAL A 232 -6.53 -14.03 1.21
CA VAL A 232 -6.98 -12.81 1.89
C VAL A 232 -8.18 -12.27 1.14
N VAL A 233 -9.27 -12.05 1.87
CA VAL A 233 -10.58 -11.62 1.35
C VAL A 233 -11.06 -10.40 2.11
N TYR A 234 -11.50 -9.36 1.40
CA TYR A 234 -12.11 -8.17 2.02
C TYR A 234 -12.95 -7.38 1.01
N PRO A 235 -13.99 -6.65 1.47
CA PRO A 235 -14.80 -5.80 0.60
C PRO A 235 -14.07 -4.52 0.22
N CYS A 236 -14.40 -3.96 -0.94
CA CYS A 236 -13.96 -2.65 -1.40
C CYS A 236 -15.04 -1.98 -2.27
N SER A 237 -14.80 -0.71 -2.65
CA SER A 237 -15.72 0.08 -3.49
C SER A 237 -17.15 0.10 -2.95
N SER A 238 -17.34 0.54 -1.69
CA SER A 238 -18.66 0.60 -1.07
C SER A 238 -19.44 -0.73 -1.13
N TRP A 239 -18.73 -1.85 -0.95
CA TRP A 239 -19.24 -3.22 -1.07
C TRP A 239 -19.62 -3.69 -2.48
N ASP A 240 -19.31 -2.98 -3.55
CA ASP A 240 -19.56 -3.48 -4.91
C ASP A 240 -18.72 -4.73 -5.24
N TRP A 241 -17.55 -4.84 -4.63
CA TRP A 241 -16.57 -5.89 -4.91
C TRP A 241 -16.01 -6.52 -3.64
N MET A 242 -15.76 -7.83 -3.72
CA MET A 242 -14.92 -8.57 -2.79
C MET A 242 -13.59 -8.86 -3.48
N ASN A 243 -12.49 -8.43 -2.87
CA ASN A 243 -11.14 -8.71 -3.35
C ASN A 243 -10.65 -10.05 -2.81
N PHE A 244 -9.95 -10.80 -3.65
CA PHE A 244 -9.30 -12.06 -3.28
C PHE A 244 -7.82 -11.99 -3.63
N VAL A 245 -6.97 -12.34 -2.66
CA VAL A 245 -5.52 -12.49 -2.85
C VAL A 245 -5.15 -13.92 -2.47
N CYS A 246 -4.88 -14.75 -3.47
CA CYS A 246 -4.65 -16.18 -3.29
C CYS A 246 -3.15 -16.45 -3.42
N ILE A 247 -2.46 -16.63 -2.28
CA ILE A 247 -1.00 -16.72 -2.20
C ILE A 247 -0.58 -18.19 -2.11
N TYR A 248 0.42 -18.57 -2.92
CA TYR A 248 0.88 -19.95 -3.06
C TYR A 248 2.38 -20.04 -3.37
N PRO A 249 3.04 -21.18 -3.09
CA PRO A 249 4.43 -21.43 -3.47
C PRO A 249 4.61 -21.44 -4.99
N ASP A 250 5.56 -20.64 -5.48
CA ASP A 250 5.87 -20.54 -6.90
C ASP A 250 7.33 -20.15 -7.13
N THR A 251 8.06 -21.00 -7.84
CA THR A 251 9.47 -20.80 -8.21
C THR A 251 9.64 -20.31 -9.64
N SER A 252 8.56 -20.08 -10.38
CA SER A 252 8.61 -19.59 -11.76
C SER A 252 9.16 -18.15 -11.82
N ASP A 253 10.00 -17.81 -12.81
CA ASP A 253 10.41 -16.41 -12.99
C ASP A 253 9.34 -15.62 -13.74
N ARG A 254 8.46 -14.95 -12.98
CA ARG A 254 7.35 -14.14 -13.52
C ARG A 254 7.69 -12.66 -13.65
N ARG A 255 8.98 -12.28 -13.67
CA ARG A 255 9.43 -10.86 -13.67
C ARG A 255 8.80 -10.00 -14.78
N LEU A 256 8.42 -10.62 -15.90
CA LEU A 256 7.82 -9.95 -17.06
C LEU A 256 6.28 -10.05 -17.12
N GLN A 257 5.65 -10.84 -16.26
CA GLN A 257 4.20 -11.12 -16.27
C GLN A 257 3.42 -10.34 -15.19
N TRP A 258 3.93 -9.17 -14.81
CA TRP A 258 3.20 -8.29 -13.88
C TRP A 258 1.90 -7.86 -14.56
N SER A 259 0.75 -8.10 -13.94
CA SER A 259 -0.59 -7.89 -14.49
C SER A 259 -0.92 -8.70 -15.76
N SER A 260 -0.25 -9.83 -16.00
CA SER A 260 -0.72 -10.78 -17.01
C SER A 260 -2.02 -11.42 -16.53
N GLU A 261 -3.06 -11.31 -17.35
CA GLU A 261 -4.25 -12.14 -17.19
C GLU A 261 -3.82 -13.59 -17.29
N VAL A 262 -4.21 -14.37 -16.30
CA VAL A 262 -4.10 -15.82 -16.29
C VAL A 262 -5.49 -16.41 -16.38
N GLU A 263 -5.57 -17.66 -16.82
CA GLU A 263 -6.81 -18.39 -16.80
C GLU A 263 -7.32 -18.52 -15.36
N VAL A 264 -8.60 -18.21 -15.13
CA VAL A 264 -9.24 -18.35 -13.81
C VAL A 264 -9.09 -19.79 -13.31
N GLN A 265 -9.11 -20.77 -14.22
CA GLN A 265 -8.94 -22.17 -13.89
C GLN A 265 -7.58 -22.47 -13.26
N ASP A 266 -6.49 -21.79 -13.65
CA ASP A 266 -5.17 -21.97 -13.03
C ASP A 266 -5.19 -21.57 -11.54
N MET A 267 -5.91 -20.50 -11.22
CA MET A 267 -6.14 -20.08 -9.84
C MET A 267 -7.00 -21.09 -9.10
N VAL A 268 -8.11 -21.55 -9.69
CA VAL A 268 -9.02 -22.53 -9.07
C VAL A 268 -8.28 -23.85 -8.78
N ASP A 269 -7.49 -24.36 -9.72
CA ASP A 269 -6.76 -25.61 -9.58
C ASP A 269 -5.74 -25.59 -8.44
N LYS A 270 -5.13 -24.42 -8.19
CA LYS A 270 -4.21 -24.21 -7.06
C LYS A 270 -4.88 -24.21 -5.70
N PHE A 271 -6.20 -24.09 -5.63
CA PHE A 271 -6.96 -24.04 -4.38
C PHE A 271 -8.10 -25.07 -4.35
N LYS A 272 -8.13 -26.04 -5.28
CA LYS A 272 -9.22 -27.01 -5.46
C LYS A 272 -9.50 -27.90 -4.25
N ASP A 273 -8.53 -28.03 -3.34
CA ASP A 273 -8.61 -28.79 -2.10
C ASP A 273 -9.09 -27.95 -0.91
N PHE A 274 -9.18 -26.62 -1.04
CA PHE A 274 -9.78 -25.75 -0.03
C PHE A 274 -11.27 -26.03 0.12
N HIS A 275 -11.84 -25.54 1.22
CA HIS A 275 -13.27 -25.69 1.51
C HIS A 275 -14.14 -25.35 0.28
N PRO A 276 -15.20 -26.14 -0.03
CA PRO A 276 -16.00 -25.96 -1.25
C PRO A 276 -16.51 -24.53 -1.47
N SER A 277 -16.84 -23.79 -0.42
CA SER A 277 -17.21 -22.37 -0.49
C SER A 277 -16.14 -21.47 -1.09
N ILE A 278 -14.87 -21.74 -0.79
CA ILE A 278 -13.73 -20.98 -1.32
C ILE A 278 -13.56 -21.27 -2.80
N VAL A 279 -13.56 -22.55 -3.16
CA VAL A 279 -13.46 -22.99 -4.56
C VAL A 279 -14.60 -22.39 -5.38
N ALA A 280 -15.83 -22.49 -4.88
CA ALA A 280 -17.01 -21.91 -5.51
C ALA A 280 -16.88 -20.40 -5.71
N ALA A 281 -16.38 -19.66 -4.72
CA ALA A 281 -16.13 -18.23 -4.85
C ALA A 281 -15.08 -17.94 -5.92
N LEU A 282 -13.93 -18.60 -5.90
CA LEU A 282 -12.85 -18.38 -6.87
C LEU A 282 -13.29 -18.67 -8.32
N SER A 283 -14.14 -19.68 -8.53
CA SER A 283 -14.72 -19.99 -9.84
C SER A 283 -15.69 -18.93 -10.37
N MET A 284 -16.13 -17.96 -9.56
CA MET A 284 -16.99 -16.85 -9.99
C MET A 284 -16.20 -15.66 -10.53
N ALA A 285 -14.87 -15.69 -10.45
CA ALA A 285 -14.04 -14.63 -11.01
C ALA A 285 -14.14 -14.61 -12.55
N SER A 286 -14.27 -13.42 -13.14
CA SER A 286 -14.26 -13.25 -14.59
C SER A 286 -12.86 -13.17 -15.17
N ASN A 287 -11.88 -12.77 -14.35
CA ASN A 287 -10.47 -12.72 -14.69
C ASN A 287 -9.63 -12.94 -13.42
N ALA A 288 -8.37 -13.29 -13.63
CA ALA A 288 -7.38 -13.34 -12.57
C ALA A 288 -6.05 -12.76 -13.05
N GLY A 289 -5.40 -11.97 -12.21
CA GLY A 289 -4.02 -11.55 -12.40
C GLY A 289 -3.07 -12.41 -11.59
N VAL A 290 -1.80 -12.45 -11.96
CA VAL A 290 -0.73 -13.04 -11.16
C VAL A 290 0.41 -12.05 -10.94
N TRP A 291 0.99 -12.03 -9.75
CA TRP A 291 2.31 -11.42 -9.52
C TRP A 291 3.14 -12.29 -8.61
N GLN A 292 4.45 -12.28 -8.85
CA GLN A 292 5.42 -12.88 -7.95
C GLN A 292 5.69 -11.91 -6.81
N LEU A 293 5.72 -12.44 -5.58
CA LEU A 293 6.14 -11.69 -4.41
C LEU A 293 7.66 -11.56 -4.48
N ARG A 294 8.13 -10.32 -4.43
CA ARG A 294 9.55 -9.99 -4.55
C ARG A 294 9.91 -9.00 -3.47
N GLN A 295 11.08 -9.20 -2.89
CA GLN A 295 11.69 -8.25 -1.97
C GLN A 295 12.77 -7.45 -2.68
N ARG A 296 13.13 -6.33 -2.07
CA ARG A 296 14.26 -5.50 -2.45
C ARG A 296 15.16 -5.36 -1.23
N VAL A 297 16.47 -5.43 -1.44
CA VAL A 297 17.44 -5.11 -0.39
C VAL A 297 17.21 -3.67 0.08
N PRO A 298 17.01 -3.42 1.40
CA PRO A 298 16.83 -2.08 1.92
C PRO A 298 17.98 -1.16 1.50
N LEU A 299 17.64 0.05 1.04
CA LEU A 299 18.64 1.07 0.79
C LEU A 299 19.15 1.65 2.11
N PRO A 300 20.45 1.99 2.22
CA PRO A 300 20.99 2.63 3.42
C PRO A 300 20.44 4.05 3.64
N THR A 301 19.95 4.68 2.57
CA THR A 301 19.26 5.96 2.62
C THR A 301 18.21 6.03 1.52
N LEU A 302 17.16 6.80 1.77
CA LEU A 302 16.14 7.15 0.78
C LEU A 302 16.30 8.56 0.24
N VAL A 303 17.30 9.30 0.73
CA VAL A 303 17.57 10.67 0.32
C VAL A 303 19.01 10.78 -0.15
N LYS A 304 19.22 11.47 -1.27
CA LYS A 304 20.53 11.83 -1.79
C LYS A 304 20.42 13.19 -2.47
N ASP A 305 21.14 14.17 -1.95
CA ASP A 305 21.13 15.56 -2.44
C ASP A 305 19.68 16.10 -2.57
N CYS A 306 19.28 16.52 -3.77
CA CYS A 306 17.93 17.00 -4.06
C CYS A 306 16.91 15.89 -4.37
N TYR A 307 17.25 14.61 -4.21
CA TYR A 307 16.37 13.48 -4.52
C TYR A 307 15.93 12.74 -3.26
N ALA A 308 14.62 12.45 -3.17
CA ALA A 308 14.03 11.57 -2.17
C ALA A 308 13.25 10.42 -2.83
N LEU A 309 13.65 9.18 -2.57
CA LEU A 309 12.89 8.00 -2.95
C LEU A 309 11.72 7.82 -1.99
N ARG A 310 10.53 8.15 -2.46
CA ARG A 310 9.27 8.19 -1.67
C ARG A 310 9.32 9.25 -0.58
N ILE A 311 8.16 9.59 -0.02
CA ILE A 311 8.07 10.63 1.02
C ILE A 311 8.64 10.10 2.34
N THR A 312 9.86 10.48 2.67
CA THR A 312 10.52 10.19 3.96
C THR A 312 9.66 10.62 5.17
N ARG A 313 8.93 11.73 5.03
CA ARG A 313 8.06 12.29 6.08
C ARG A 313 6.83 11.45 6.41
N VAL A 314 6.28 10.68 5.46
CA VAL A 314 5.20 9.71 5.73
C VAL A 314 5.73 8.55 6.57
N MET A 315 6.95 8.09 6.29
CA MET A 315 7.59 7.02 7.06
C MET A 315 8.05 7.50 8.45
N GLU A 316 8.61 8.70 8.58
CA GLU A 316 8.98 9.30 9.88
C GLU A 316 7.76 9.61 10.76
N ASN A 317 6.66 10.09 10.18
CA ASN A 317 5.42 10.27 10.91
C ASN A 317 4.81 8.91 11.29
N THR A 318 4.85 7.91 10.40
CA THR A 318 4.43 6.53 10.72
C THR A 318 5.23 5.95 11.88
N LYS A 319 6.55 6.20 11.94
CA LYS A 319 7.47 5.78 13.03
C LYS A 319 7.16 6.46 14.37
N LYS A 320 6.92 7.78 14.38
CA LYS A 320 6.56 8.55 15.60
C LYS A 320 5.20 8.19 16.20
N MET A 321 4.37 7.49 15.43
CA MET A 321 2.95 7.24 15.73
C MET A 321 2.66 5.76 16.02
N ALA A 322 3.71 4.94 16.15
CA ALA A 322 3.63 3.53 16.51
C ALA A 322 3.26 3.33 17.99
N PRO A 323 2.49 2.26 18.34
CA PRO A 323 2.00 2.00 19.71
C PRO A 323 3.09 1.84 20.77
N ARG A 324 2.79 2.29 22.00
CA ARG A 324 3.44 1.82 23.26
C ARG A 324 2.48 0.81 23.91
N ALA A 325 2.99 -0.27 24.51
CA ALA A 325 2.15 -1.30 25.12
C ALA A 325 2.43 -1.47 26.62
N THR A 326 1.34 -1.58 27.38
CA THR A 326 1.26 -2.17 28.72
C THR A 326 0.58 -3.55 28.64
N ASP A 327 1.24 -4.52 29.29
CA ASP A 327 0.91 -5.84 29.83
C ASP A 327 0.05 -6.90 29.09
N SER A 328 0.77 -7.98 28.68
CA SER A 328 0.52 -9.46 28.74
C SER A 328 -0.78 -10.06 28.13
N LYS A 329 -0.84 -11.27 27.51
CA LYS A 329 -0.13 -12.56 27.67
C LYS A 329 -0.05 -13.36 26.34
N GLU A 330 0.86 -14.35 26.33
CA GLU A 330 1.29 -15.23 25.25
C GLU A 330 0.20 -16.14 24.62
N PHE A 331 0.25 -16.25 23.29
CA PHE A 331 -0.23 -17.37 22.48
C PHE A 331 0.73 -17.58 21.31
N GLU A 332 1.20 -18.81 21.09
CA GLU A 332 2.13 -19.15 20.00
C GLU A 332 1.34 -19.49 18.73
N PHE A 333 1.12 -18.48 17.88
CA PHE A 333 0.68 -18.63 16.50
C PHE A 333 1.72 -17.98 15.59
N LYS A 334 2.13 -18.68 14.53
CA LYS A 334 2.93 -18.10 13.45
C LYS A 334 2.13 -16.96 12.82
N SER A 335 2.59 -15.72 13.01
CA SER A 335 1.77 -14.53 12.83
C SER A 335 1.43 -14.23 11.36
N ALA A 336 0.21 -13.75 11.14
CA ALA A 336 -0.34 -13.32 9.85
C ALA A 336 0.28 -12.03 9.27
N GLN A 337 1.30 -11.47 9.93
CA GLN A 337 1.89 -10.17 9.56
C GLN A 337 2.80 -10.22 8.34
N THR A 338 3.17 -11.41 7.86
CA THR A 338 4.13 -11.52 6.76
C THR A 338 3.53 -11.18 5.38
N TYR A 339 2.21 -11.04 5.22
CA TYR A 339 1.63 -11.04 3.86
C TYR A 339 0.37 -10.21 3.63
N SER A 340 0.33 -8.96 4.11
CA SER A 340 -0.51 -7.94 3.48
C SER A 340 0.13 -7.52 2.16
N ASP A 341 -0.69 -7.36 1.13
CA ASP A 341 -0.26 -6.73 -0.12
C ASP A 341 0.60 -5.50 0.16
N TYR A 342 1.79 -5.50 -0.46
CA TYR A 342 2.96 -4.68 -0.11
C TYR A 342 3.83 -5.22 1.03
N HIS A 343 4.42 -6.41 0.86
CA HIS A 343 5.65 -6.75 1.56
C HIS A 343 6.81 -5.91 0.98
N TRP A 344 6.92 -4.66 1.43
CA TRP A 344 8.17 -3.91 1.33
C TRP A 344 8.94 -4.17 2.61
N GLY A 345 9.79 -5.20 2.59
CA GLY A 345 10.86 -5.37 3.57
C GLY A 345 11.82 -4.18 3.49
N TYR A 346 11.44 -3.05 4.08
CA TYR A 346 12.38 -2.12 4.65
C TYR A 346 12.71 -2.61 6.06
N LYS A 347 13.84 -2.20 6.62
CA LYS A 347 14.21 -2.35 8.04
C LYS A 347 13.20 -1.72 9.03
N VAL A 348 11.95 -1.52 8.63
CA VAL A 348 10.86 -1.08 9.49
C VAL A 348 10.69 -2.03 10.67
N ALA A 349 10.89 -3.35 10.48
CA ALA A 349 10.83 -4.30 11.60
C ALA A 349 12.01 -4.12 12.56
N GLU A 350 13.25 -4.13 12.07
CA GLU A 350 14.47 -4.00 12.89
C GLU A 350 14.57 -2.62 13.57
N GLU A 351 14.33 -1.53 12.84
CA GLU A 351 14.31 -0.17 13.39
C GLU A 351 13.12 0.07 14.32
N ALA A 352 11.96 -0.57 14.09
CA ALA A 352 10.85 -0.52 15.05
C ALA A 352 11.18 -1.30 16.31
N VAL A 353 11.84 -2.46 16.21
CA VAL A 353 12.27 -3.26 17.36
C VAL A 353 13.33 -2.54 18.17
N ASP A 354 14.35 -1.98 17.53
CA ASP A 354 15.39 -1.20 18.21
C ASP A 354 14.83 0.05 18.88
N LEU A 355 13.87 0.71 18.23
CA LEU A 355 13.18 1.86 18.81
C LEU A 355 12.24 1.44 19.96
N MET A 356 11.59 0.29 19.87
CA MET A 356 10.75 -0.26 20.93
C MET A 356 11.58 -0.73 22.13
N ARG A 357 12.76 -1.34 21.91
CA ARG A 357 13.78 -1.62 22.94
C ARG A 357 14.23 -0.35 23.65
N ALA A 358 14.55 0.69 22.88
CA ALA A 358 14.94 1.99 23.41
C ALA A 358 13.84 2.70 24.22
N ASN A 359 12.58 2.22 24.14
CA ASN A 359 11.43 2.75 24.86
C ASN A 359 10.80 1.74 25.85
N GLY A 360 11.58 0.74 26.28
CA GLY A 360 11.22 -0.14 27.40
C GLY A 360 10.44 -1.41 27.04
N LEU A 361 10.30 -1.75 25.76
CA LEU A 361 9.72 -3.02 25.31
C LEU A 361 10.84 -4.04 25.08
N ALA A 362 10.80 -5.16 25.80
CA ALA A 362 11.78 -6.25 25.69
C ALA A 362 11.52 -7.09 24.43
N LEU A 363 11.52 -6.46 23.25
CA LEU A 363 11.33 -7.14 21.97
C LEU A 363 12.69 -7.56 21.43
N LYS A 364 12.79 -8.76 20.85
CA LYS A 364 13.93 -9.18 20.05
C LYS A 364 13.51 -9.68 18.70
N ILE A 365 14.37 -9.45 17.72
CA ILE A 365 14.25 -10.11 16.42
C ILE A 365 14.69 -11.55 16.63
N LEU A 366 13.75 -12.48 16.52
CA LEU A 366 14.00 -13.91 16.60
C LEU A 366 14.56 -14.44 15.28
N ASN A 367 14.21 -13.79 14.16
CA ASN A 367 14.69 -14.14 12.84
C ASN A 367 14.73 -12.90 11.92
N ASP A 368 15.95 -12.46 11.60
CA ASP A 368 16.22 -11.26 10.80
C ASP A 368 15.72 -11.37 9.35
N ALA A 369 15.57 -12.60 8.83
CA ALA A 369 15.11 -12.85 7.46
C ALA A 369 13.58 -12.78 7.34
N THR A 370 12.85 -13.06 8.42
CA THR A 370 11.38 -13.07 8.43
C THR A 370 10.77 -11.84 9.11
N GLY A 371 11.60 -11.05 9.82
CA GLY A 371 11.14 -9.96 10.68
C GLY A 371 10.36 -10.47 11.89
N GLU A 372 10.55 -11.74 12.25
CA GLU A 372 9.89 -12.36 13.39
C GLU A 372 10.38 -11.72 14.67
N VAL A 373 9.43 -11.20 15.45
CA VAL A 373 9.69 -10.46 16.68
C VAL A 373 9.06 -11.22 17.84
N GLY A 374 9.91 -11.55 18.81
CA GLY A 374 9.51 -12.15 20.07
C GLY A 374 9.71 -11.16 21.20
N PHE A 375 9.17 -11.50 22.37
CA PHE A 375 9.56 -10.86 23.61
C PHE A 375 10.74 -11.63 24.22
N ASP A 376 11.58 -10.96 25.01
CA ASP A 376 12.49 -11.62 25.94
C ASP A 376 11.74 -12.17 27.16
#